data_AF-A0A2G2MIT3-F1
#
_entry.id   AF-A0A2G2MIT3-F1
#
_cell.length_a   1.000
_cell.length_b   1.000
_cell.length_c   1.000
_cell.angle_alpha   90.00
_cell.angle_beta   90.00
_cell.angle_gamma   90.00
#
_symmetry.space_group_name_H-M   'P 1'
#
loop_
_entity.id
_entity.type
_entity.pdbx_description
1 polymer ?
#
loop_
_entity_poly.entity_id
_entity_poly.type
_entity_poly.pdbx_seq_one_letter_code
_entity_poly.pdbx_strand_id
1 'polypeptide(L)'
;MDVDNEVSRLKLLKSNFDSKKYSLEDRILYSYPQQIKRQEEMIECTVKDIEIRNENTKAEFEIKINGQIFDEREKAGVYVFALLNGMKDDETKIIGQFNGLEVLFKKGFFSSDKELVIKGNKSYSIKISDSSHGNMVKLDNLLKGLEKQVENADIKIDEINRNLRQAEEEFKKPFAYEEKLKNLLRRQLELNSELDMDKEDDLVIDEEVEVKVDEENKIGEITV
;
A
#
# COMPACT_ATOMS: atom_id res chain seq x y z
N MET A 1 -18.22 -18.95 40.57
CA MET A 1 -19.12 -18.53 39.48
C MET A 1 -18.93 -17.07 39.09
N ASP A 2 -19.18 -16.07 39.94
CA ASP A 2 -19.00 -14.65 39.53
C ASP A 2 -17.55 -14.28 39.19
N VAL A 3 -16.58 -14.81 39.94
CA VAL A 3 -15.13 -14.61 39.69
C VAL A 3 -14.72 -15.25 38.35
N ASP A 4 -15.17 -16.48 38.07
CA ASP A 4 -14.83 -17.22 36.84
C ASP A 4 -15.39 -16.54 35.58
N ASN A 5 -16.62 -16.01 35.68
CA ASN A 5 -17.26 -15.27 34.60
C ASN A 5 -16.51 -13.98 34.27
N GLU A 6 -16.11 -13.21 35.29
CA GLU A 6 -15.36 -11.96 35.09
C GLU A 6 -13.93 -12.23 34.58
N VAL A 7 -13.25 -13.27 35.07
CA VAL A 7 -11.95 -13.71 34.54
C VAL A 7 -12.07 -14.09 33.07
N SER A 8 -13.09 -14.85 32.68
CA SER A 8 -13.30 -15.26 31.28
C SER A 8 -13.53 -14.04 30.37
N ARG A 9 -14.35 -13.09 30.82
CA ARG A 9 -14.57 -11.81 30.12
C ARG A 9 -13.28 -11.01 29.96
N LEU A 10 -12.49 -10.87 31.03
CA LEU A 10 -11.24 -10.11 31.01
C LEU A 10 -10.17 -10.79 30.14
N LYS A 11 -10.10 -12.13 30.11
CA LYS A 11 -9.23 -12.89 29.19
C LYS A 11 -9.59 -12.64 27.73
N LEU A 12 -10.88 -12.60 27.39
CA LEU A 12 -11.33 -12.25 26.04
C LEU A 12 -10.91 -10.82 25.65
N LEU A 13 -11.07 -9.86 26.56
CA LEU A 13 -10.61 -8.48 26.34
C LEU A 13 -9.09 -8.40 26.16
N LYS A 14 -8.32 -9.19 26.92
CA LYS A 14 -6.86 -9.28 26.79
C LYS A 14 -6.45 -9.88 25.45
N SER A 15 -7.04 -11.00 25.04
CA SER A 15 -6.80 -11.64 23.73
C SER A 15 -7.07 -10.68 22.55
N ASN A 16 -8.16 -9.92 22.61
CA ASN A 16 -8.46 -8.88 21.62
C ASN A 16 -7.43 -7.74 21.63
N PHE A 17 -7.01 -7.31 22.82
CA PHE A 17 -5.97 -6.28 22.98
C PHE A 17 -4.62 -6.75 22.40
N ASP A 18 -4.18 -7.96 22.72
CA ASP A 18 -2.91 -8.53 22.24
C ASP A 18 -2.95 -8.71 20.71
N SER A 19 -4.06 -9.21 20.17
CA SER A 19 -4.28 -9.32 18.72
C SER A 19 -4.19 -7.95 18.01
N LYS A 20 -4.80 -6.90 18.61
CA LYS A 20 -4.66 -5.53 18.11
C LYS A 20 -3.21 -5.05 18.17
N LYS A 21 -2.49 -5.38 19.23
CA LYS A 21 -1.10 -5.00 19.45
C LYS A 21 -0.18 -5.62 18.39
N TYR A 22 -0.30 -6.92 18.12
CA TYR A 22 0.43 -7.58 17.04
C TYR A 22 0.12 -6.96 15.66
N SER A 23 -1.16 -6.67 15.39
CA SER A 23 -1.51 -6.00 14.12
C SER A 23 -0.92 -4.60 13.99
N LEU A 24 -0.79 -3.86 15.09
CA LEU A 24 -0.13 -2.55 15.10
C LEU A 24 1.38 -2.69 14.89
N GLU A 25 2.01 -3.65 15.54
CA GLU A 25 3.43 -3.96 15.38
C GLU A 25 3.79 -4.27 13.92
N ASP A 26 3.06 -5.18 13.28
CA ASP A 26 3.25 -5.51 11.86
C ASP A 26 3.12 -4.27 10.96
N ARG A 27 2.16 -3.40 11.27
CA ARG A 27 1.93 -2.18 10.50
C ARG A 27 3.09 -1.20 10.65
N ILE A 28 3.58 -1.01 11.87
CA ILE A 28 4.69 -0.09 12.19
C ILE A 28 5.99 -0.61 11.58
N LEU A 29 6.30 -1.90 11.73
CA LEU A 29 7.58 -2.47 11.32
C LEU A 29 7.67 -2.72 9.82
N TYR A 30 6.57 -3.12 9.17
CA TYR A 30 6.62 -3.58 7.78
C TYR A 30 5.70 -2.78 6.86
N SER A 31 4.42 -2.63 7.23
CA SER A 31 3.42 -2.08 6.30
C SER A 31 3.65 -0.61 5.97
N TYR A 32 3.75 0.26 6.97
CA TYR A 32 3.92 1.70 6.76
C TYR A 32 5.26 2.04 6.11
N PRO A 33 6.43 1.50 6.56
CA PRO A 33 7.71 1.74 5.89
C PRO A 33 7.71 1.30 4.42
N GLN A 34 7.10 0.15 4.11
CA GLN A 34 6.99 -0.31 2.72
C GLN A 34 6.10 0.61 1.88
N GLN A 35 5.02 1.13 2.44
CA GLN A 35 4.14 2.07 1.75
C GLN A 35 4.85 3.40 1.45
N ILE A 36 5.61 3.95 2.43
CA ILE A 36 6.41 5.16 2.26
C ILE A 36 7.43 4.95 1.14
N LYS A 37 8.24 3.89 1.24
CA LYS A 37 9.26 3.56 0.23
C LYS A 37 8.68 3.48 -1.19
N ARG A 38 7.50 2.84 -1.34
CA ARG A 38 6.82 2.76 -2.64
C ARG A 38 6.40 4.14 -3.17
N GLN A 39 5.95 5.06 -2.31
CA GLN A 39 5.62 6.43 -2.75
C GLN A 39 6.89 7.21 -3.10
N GLU A 40 7.97 7.08 -2.33
CA GLU A 40 9.25 7.73 -2.61
C GLU A 40 9.85 7.27 -3.95
N GLU A 41 9.89 5.95 -4.20
CA GLU A 41 10.30 5.38 -5.49
C GLU A 41 9.42 5.90 -6.65
N MET A 42 8.11 6.03 -6.40
CA MET A 42 7.19 6.58 -7.40
C MET A 42 7.49 8.05 -7.71
N ILE A 43 7.80 8.86 -6.70
CA ILE A 43 8.19 10.26 -6.85
C ILE A 43 9.50 10.34 -7.64
N GLU A 44 10.53 9.59 -7.24
CA GLU A 44 11.85 9.61 -7.90
C GLU A 44 11.72 9.32 -9.40
N CYS A 45 11.00 8.25 -9.77
CA CYS A 45 10.77 7.90 -11.17
C CYS A 45 9.98 8.99 -11.92
N THR A 46 8.95 9.55 -11.28
CA THR A 46 8.10 10.58 -11.92
C THR A 46 8.86 11.89 -12.11
N VAL A 47 9.73 12.28 -11.19
CA VAL A 47 10.59 13.47 -11.30
C VAL A 47 11.56 13.32 -12.48
N LYS A 48 12.22 12.17 -12.62
CA LYS A 48 13.08 11.89 -13.78
C LYS A 48 12.29 11.95 -15.11
N ASP A 49 11.05 11.45 -15.10
CA ASP A 49 10.19 11.51 -16.30
C ASP A 49 9.74 12.96 -16.60
N ILE A 50 9.52 13.79 -15.59
CA ILE A 50 9.26 15.23 -15.74
C ILE A 50 10.47 15.95 -16.34
N GLU A 51 11.69 15.62 -15.92
CA GLU A 51 12.93 16.18 -16.48
C GLU A 51 13.05 15.86 -17.98
N ILE A 52 12.92 14.58 -18.35
CA ILE A 52 12.93 14.14 -19.76
C ILE A 52 11.87 14.89 -20.56
N ARG A 53 10.65 14.98 -20.02
CA ARG A 53 9.55 15.73 -20.65
C ARG A 53 9.95 17.19 -20.87
N ASN A 54 10.46 17.87 -19.84
CA ASN A 54 10.76 19.31 -19.90
C ASN A 54 11.86 19.63 -20.91
N GLU A 55 12.91 18.80 -20.97
CA GLU A 55 14.01 18.97 -21.94
C GLU A 55 13.54 18.83 -23.39
N ASN A 56 12.47 18.05 -23.63
CA ASN A 56 11.98 17.71 -24.95
C ASN A 56 10.63 18.38 -25.30
N THR A 57 10.06 19.18 -24.40
CA THR A 57 8.77 19.85 -24.63
C THR A 57 8.95 21.04 -25.57
N LYS A 58 8.14 21.08 -26.62
CA LYS A 58 8.09 22.17 -27.60
C LYS A 58 6.94 23.14 -27.29
N ALA A 59 7.04 24.37 -27.81
CA ALA A 59 6.00 25.40 -27.64
C ALA A 59 4.69 25.01 -28.35
N GLU A 60 4.80 24.36 -29.51
CA GLU A 60 3.68 23.81 -30.26
C GLU A 60 3.61 22.29 -30.09
N PHE A 61 2.43 21.72 -30.34
CA PHE A 61 2.24 20.28 -30.26
C PHE A 61 3.08 19.59 -31.33
N GLU A 62 3.87 18.61 -30.92
CA GLU A 62 4.60 17.75 -31.83
C GLU A 62 4.68 16.33 -31.26
N ILE A 63 4.35 15.34 -32.07
CA ILE A 63 4.50 13.93 -31.73
C ILE A 63 5.14 13.17 -32.88
N LYS A 64 6.01 12.21 -32.55
CA LYS A 64 6.64 11.34 -33.54
C LYS A 64 6.01 9.96 -33.48
N ILE A 65 5.45 9.48 -34.59
CA ILE A 65 4.77 8.17 -34.66
C ILE A 65 5.31 7.40 -35.88
N ASN A 66 5.85 6.19 -35.68
CA ASN A 66 6.53 5.38 -36.69
C ASN A 66 7.54 6.17 -37.55
N GLY A 67 8.26 7.11 -36.94
CA GLY A 67 9.25 7.94 -37.62
C GLY A 67 8.70 9.18 -38.33
N GLN A 68 7.38 9.35 -38.43
CA GLN A 68 6.74 10.56 -38.97
C GLN A 68 6.46 11.56 -37.86
N ILE A 69 6.60 12.86 -38.17
CA ILE A 69 6.32 13.96 -37.23
C ILE A 69 4.93 14.50 -37.54
N PHE A 70 4.12 14.67 -36.49
CA PHE A 70 2.79 15.26 -36.56
C PHE A 70 2.73 16.49 -35.65
N ASP A 71 2.31 17.61 -36.23
CA ASP A 71 2.09 18.93 -35.61
C ASP A 71 0.60 19.20 -35.33
N GLU A 72 -0.29 18.48 -35.99
CA GLU A 72 -1.73 18.53 -35.76
C GLU A 72 -2.23 17.33 -34.97
N ARG A 73 -2.89 17.60 -33.83
CA ARG A 73 -3.49 16.58 -32.97
C ARG A 73 -4.49 15.66 -33.68
N GLU A 74 -5.29 16.21 -34.59
CA GLU A 74 -6.30 15.41 -35.32
C GLU A 74 -5.61 14.42 -36.28
N LYS A 75 -4.63 14.88 -37.07
CA LYS A 75 -3.85 14.02 -37.97
C LYS A 75 -3.09 12.94 -37.20
N ALA A 76 -2.45 13.30 -36.08
CA ALA A 76 -1.77 12.35 -35.21
C ALA A 76 -2.73 11.28 -34.68
N GLY A 77 -3.90 11.69 -34.18
CA GLY A 77 -4.91 10.78 -33.64
C GLY A 77 -5.47 9.81 -34.68
N VAL A 78 -5.78 10.29 -35.88
CA VAL A 78 -6.23 9.44 -37.00
C VAL A 78 -5.15 8.42 -37.38
N TYR A 79 -3.88 8.84 -37.42
CA TYR A 79 -2.77 7.95 -37.71
C TYR A 79 -2.60 6.88 -36.63
N VAL A 80 -2.68 7.25 -35.34
CA VAL A 80 -2.67 6.29 -34.23
C VAL A 80 -3.78 5.26 -34.42
N PHE A 81 -5.02 5.70 -34.67
CA PHE A 81 -6.17 4.82 -34.89
C PHE A 81 -5.97 3.83 -36.03
N ALA A 82 -5.41 4.29 -37.15
CA ALA A 82 -5.09 3.42 -38.28
C ALA A 82 -4.10 2.31 -37.87
N LEU A 83 -3.10 2.63 -37.04
CA LEU A 83 -2.17 1.64 -36.50
C LEU A 83 -2.87 0.63 -35.58
N LEU A 84 -3.85 1.08 -34.77
CA LEU A 84 -4.58 0.20 -33.85
C LEU A 84 -5.38 -0.87 -34.56
N ASN A 85 -5.98 -0.53 -35.70
CA ASN A 85 -6.82 -1.46 -36.46
C ASN A 85 -6.01 -2.59 -37.09
N GLY A 86 -4.70 -2.40 -37.27
CA GLY A 86 -3.78 -3.42 -37.79
C GLY A 86 -3.15 -4.33 -36.74
N MET A 87 -3.42 -4.13 -35.45
CA MET A 87 -2.78 -4.85 -34.35
C MET A 87 -3.54 -6.10 -33.90
N LYS A 88 -2.77 -7.14 -33.53
CA LYS A 88 -3.31 -8.38 -33.00
C LYS A 88 -3.83 -8.17 -31.57
N ASP A 89 -4.73 -9.06 -31.15
CA ASP A 89 -5.16 -9.10 -29.75
C ASP A 89 -3.98 -9.51 -28.84
N ASP A 90 -3.96 -8.98 -27.61
CA ASP A 90 -2.88 -9.16 -26.64
C ASP A 90 -1.48 -8.73 -27.14
N GLU A 91 -1.41 -7.60 -27.84
CA GLU A 91 -0.16 -7.02 -28.34
C GLU A 91 0.16 -5.70 -27.63
N THR A 92 1.42 -5.54 -27.23
CA THR A 92 2.00 -4.25 -26.82
C THR A 92 3.09 -3.87 -27.79
N LYS A 93 3.00 -2.67 -28.37
CA LYS A 93 3.95 -2.21 -29.39
C LYS A 93 4.30 -0.74 -29.21
N ILE A 94 5.59 -0.42 -29.31
CA ILE A 94 6.05 0.97 -29.40
C ILE A 94 5.60 1.54 -30.74
N ILE A 95 4.86 2.65 -30.69
CA ILE A 95 4.34 3.35 -31.87
C ILE A 95 5.07 4.66 -32.11
N GLY A 96 5.76 5.22 -31.12
CA GLY A 96 6.33 6.56 -31.26
C GLY A 96 6.99 7.12 -30.02
N GLN A 97 7.17 8.44 -30.04
CA GLN A 97 7.75 9.23 -28.96
C GLN A 97 7.00 10.56 -28.83
N PHE A 98 6.74 10.99 -27.61
CA PHE A 98 6.08 12.26 -27.28
C PHE A 98 6.82 12.94 -26.13
N ASN A 99 7.27 14.19 -26.33
CA ASN A 99 8.10 14.94 -25.37
C ASN A 99 9.26 14.09 -24.79
N GLY A 100 9.99 13.38 -25.64
CA GLY A 100 11.12 12.56 -25.21
C GLY A 100 10.77 11.17 -24.65
N LEU A 101 9.50 10.91 -24.31
CA LEU A 101 9.04 9.65 -23.73
C LEU A 101 8.45 8.71 -24.78
N GLU A 102 8.66 7.41 -24.63
CA GLU A 102 8.15 6.40 -25.57
C GLU A 102 6.63 6.28 -25.47
N VAL A 103 5.95 6.21 -26.60
CA VAL A 103 4.52 5.96 -26.69
C VAL A 103 4.31 4.56 -27.23
N LEU A 104 3.61 3.76 -26.45
CA LEU A 104 3.20 2.40 -26.79
C LEU A 104 1.69 2.34 -26.91
N PHE A 105 1.25 1.37 -27.71
CA PHE A 105 -0.10 0.89 -27.67
C PHE A 105 -0.16 -0.44 -26.94
N LYS A 106 -1.23 -0.64 -26.17
CA LYS A 106 -1.55 -1.90 -25.50
C LYS A 106 -2.99 -2.28 -25.83
N LYS A 107 -3.17 -3.47 -26.41
CA LYS A 107 -4.48 -4.10 -26.63
C LYS A 107 -4.65 -5.25 -25.65
N GLY A 108 -5.68 -5.21 -24.82
CA GLY A 108 -5.98 -6.33 -23.92
C GLY A 108 -6.51 -7.57 -24.66
N PHE A 109 -6.57 -8.69 -23.95
CA PHE A 109 -7.18 -9.94 -24.43
C PHE A 109 -8.65 -9.77 -24.86
N PHE A 110 -9.38 -8.87 -24.20
CA PHE A 110 -10.74 -8.50 -24.60
C PHE A 110 -10.67 -7.25 -25.48
N SER A 111 -11.07 -7.41 -26.75
CA SER A 111 -11.00 -6.44 -27.87
C SER A 111 -11.41 -4.99 -27.57
N SER A 112 -12.18 -4.74 -26.51
CA SER A 112 -12.69 -3.42 -26.13
C SER A 112 -11.70 -2.53 -25.38
N ASP A 113 -10.72 -3.07 -24.65
CA ASP A 113 -9.81 -2.26 -23.84
C ASP A 113 -8.52 -1.94 -24.62
N LYS A 114 -8.55 -0.77 -25.27
CA LYS A 114 -7.44 -0.17 -26.01
C LYS A 114 -6.81 0.95 -25.19
N GLU A 115 -5.52 0.86 -24.94
CA GLU A 115 -4.78 1.84 -24.14
C GLU A 115 -3.57 2.40 -24.89
N LEU A 116 -3.33 3.71 -24.75
CA LEU A 116 -2.02 4.30 -25.02
C LEU A 116 -1.24 4.36 -23.73
N VAL A 117 0.03 3.97 -23.78
CA VAL A 117 0.93 3.95 -22.64
C VAL A 117 2.12 4.84 -22.96
N ILE A 118 2.37 5.84 -22.12
CA ILE A 118 3.65 6.56 -22.11
C ILE A 118 4.60 5.80 -21.19
N LYS A 119 5.77 5.43 -21.70
CA LYS A 119 6.82 4.72 -20.96
C LYS A 119 8.02 5.65 -20.76
N GLY A 120 8.29 5.94 -19.49
CA GLY A 120 9.57 6.42 -18.98
C GLY A 120 10.09 5.45 -17.92
N ASN A 121 10.65 6.00 -16.85
CA ASN A 121 10.96 5.27 -15.62
C ASN A 121 9.69 4.67 -15.01
N LYS A 122 8.56 5.36 -15.17
CA LYS A 122 7.21 4.84 -14.87
C LYS A 122 6.39 4.69 -16.15
N SER A 123 5.35 3.86 -16.06
CA SER A 123 4.36 3.69 -17.13
C SER A 123 3.06 4.42 -16.78
N TYR A 124 2.56 5.19 -17.73
CA TYR A 124 1.33 5.97 -17.59
C TYR A 124 0.37 5.59 -18.71
N SER A 125 -0.83 5.09 -18.40
CA SER A 125 -1.79 4.66 -19.43
C SER A 125 -3.00 5.56 -19.51
N ILE A 126 -3.54 5.71 -20.72
CA ILE A 126 -4.82 6.34 -21.01
C ILE A 126 -5.68 5.40 -21.87
N LYS A 127 -6.98 5.40 -21.59
CA LYS A 127 -7.95 4.68 -22.42
C LYS A 127 -8.26 5.46 -23.68
N ILE A 128 -8.24 4.76 -24.81
CA ILE A 128 -8.58 5.31 -26.11
C ILE A 128 -10.10 5.41 -26.22
N SER A 129 -10.58 6.58 -26.61
CA SER A 129 -11.98 6.87 -26.97
C SER A 129 -12.10 7.15 -28.46
N ASP A 130 -13.31 7.15 -29.03
CA ASP A 130 -13.52 7.33 -30.48
C ASP A 130 -13.05 8.67 -31.09
N SER A 131 -12.66 9.64 -30.25
CA SER A 131 -12.16 10.94 -30.70
C SER A 131 -10.64 10.93 -30.93
N SER A 132 -10.21 11.07 -32.19
CA SER A 132 -8.81 11.22 -32.61
C SER A 132 -8.12 12.37 -31.88
N HIS A 133 -8.66 13.59 -32.00
CA HIS A 133 -8.18 14.76 -31.27
C HIS A 133 -8.17 14.55 -29.75
N GLY A 134 -9.28 14.03 -29.20
CA GLY A 134 -9.46 13.89 -27.76
C GLY A 134 -8.44 12.97 -27.11
N ASN A 135 -8.00 11.92 -27.81
CA ASN A 135 -6.96 11.02 -27.32
C ASN A 135 -5.60 11.73 -27.22
N MET A 136 -5.25 12.57 -28.20
CA MET A 136 -4.01 13.36 -28.15
C MET A 136 -4.05 14.41 -27.04
N VAL A 137 -5.21 15.04 -26.82
CA VAL A 137 -5.40 15.96 -25.68
C VAL A 137 -5.27 15.23 -24.34
N LYS A 138 -5.84 14.02 -24.20
CA LYS A 138 -5.66 13.20 -23.00
C LYS A 138 -4.18 12.87 -22.73
N LEU A 139 -3.42 12.58 -23.78
CA LEU A 139 -2.00 12.26 -23.70
C LEU A 139 -1.17 13.49 -23.25
N ASP A 140 -1.49 14.66 -23.78
CA ASP A 140 -0.91 15.94 -23.35
C ASP A 140 -1.25 16.25 -21.87
N ASN A 141 -2.52 16.08 -21.49
CA ASN A 141 -2.97 16.27 -20.10
C ASN A 141 -2.35 15.27 -19.13
N LEU A 142 -2.08 14.03 -19.56
CA LEU A 142 -1.39 13.03 -18.75
C LEU A 142 0.00 13.52 -18.36
N LEU A 143 0.76 14.05 -19.33
CA LEU A 143 2.09 14.57 -19.08
C LEU A 143 2.07 15.86 -18.25
N LYS A 144 1.12 16.76 -18.47
CA LYS A 144 0.93 17.97 -17.63
C LYS A 144 0.47 17.66 -16.21
N GLY A 145 -0.05 16.46 -15.98
CA GLY A 145 -0.53 16.01 -14.68
C GLY A 145 0.55 15.37 -13.80
N LEU A 146 1.79 15.21 -14.30
CA LEU A 146 2.85 14.52 -13.55
C LEU A 146 3.24 15.27 -12.26
N GLU A 147 3.29 16.60 -12.29
CA GLU A 147 3.56 17.43 -11.11
C GLU A 147 2.52 17.20 -10.03
N LYS A 148 1.26 17.16 -10.42
CA LYS A 148 0.16 16.84 -9.49
C LYS A 148 0.25 15.42 -8.96
N GLN A 149 0.79 14.46 -9.74
CA GLN A 149 1.02 13.11 -9.24
C GLN A 149 2.10 13.07 -8.16
N VAL A 150 3.18 13.85 -8.32
CA VAL A 150 4.22 14.02 -7.30
C VAL A 150 3.63 14.65 -6.04
N GLU A 151 2.92 15.77 -6.18
CA GLU A 151 2.27 16.45 -5.05
C GLU A 151 1.31 15.52 -4.28
N ASN A 152 0.48 14.76 -4.99
CA ASN A 152 -0.42 13.78 -4.36
C ASN A 152 0.34 12.65 -3.65
N ALA A 153 1.53 12.28 -4.13
CA ALA A 153 2.36 11.26 -3.50
C ALA A 153 2.98 11.78 -2.19
N ASP A 154 3.46 13.02 -2.20
CA ASP A 154 3.99 13.71 -1.01
C ASP A 154 2.90 13.82 0.08
N ILE A 155 1.69 14.26 -0.30
CA ILE A 155 0.54 14.32 0.62
C ILE A 155 0.25 12.94 1.24
N LYS A 156 0.33 11.87 0.45
CA LYS A 156 0.13 10.50 0.95
C LYS A 156 1.25 10.07 1.90
N ILE A 157 2.50 10.41 1.62
CA ILE A 157 3.63 10.14 2.53
C ILE A 157 3.36 10.82 3.87
N ASP A 158 2.93 12.08 3.86
CA ASP A 158 2.57 12.82 5.07
C ASP A 158 1.43 12.17 5.85
N GLU A 159 0.38 11.72 5.16
CA GLU A 159 -0.74 10.98 5.76
C GLU A 159 -0.28 9.66 6.39
N ILE A 160 0.55 8.89 5.68
CA ILE A 160 1.12 7.63 6.18
C ILE A 160 1.98 7.89 7.43
N ASN A 161 2.81 8.92 7.42
CA ASN A 161 3.64 9.31 8.57
C ASN A 161 2.82 9.77 9.78
N ARG A 162 1.67 10.43 9.58
CA ARG A 162 0.74 10.75 10.68
C ARG A 162 0.12 9.48 11.26
N ASN A 163 -0.33 8.55 10.39
CA ASN A 163 -0.90 7.28 10.80
C ASN A 163 0.12 6.39 11.53
N LEU A 164 1.37 6.37 11.08
CA LEU A 164 2.48 5.69 11.75
C LEU A 164 2.64 6.20 13.17
N ARG A 165 2.78 7.52 13.36
CA ARG A 165 2.91 8.14 14.70
C ARG A 165 1.73 7.80 15.61
N GLN A 166 0.51 7.87 15.09
CA GLN A 166 -0.67 7.49 15.86
C GLN A 166 -0.68 6.00 16.23
N ALA A 167 -0.26 5.13 15.31
CA ALA A 167 -0.14 3.69 15.58
C ALA A 167 0.92 3.41 16.65
N GLU A 168 2.06 4.10 16.63
CA GLU A 168 3.12 3.99 17.65
C GLU A 168 2.63 4.46 19.03
N GLU A 169 1.88 5.56 19.10
CA GLU A 169 1.26 6.03 20.34
C GLU A 169 0.25 5.03 20.89
N GLU A 170 -0.59 4.45 20.03
CA GLU A 170 -1.58 3.44 20.41
C GLU A 170 -0.90 2.14 20.87
N PHE A 171 0.17 1.71 20.19
CA PHE A 171 0.92 0.50 20.53
C PHE A 171 1.56 0.56 21.93
N LYS A 172 1.94 1.76 22.38
CA LYS A 172 2.50 2.00 23.72
C LYS A 172 1.46 1.93 24.85
N LYS A 173 0.16 1.98 24.54
CA LYS A 173 -0.88 1.96 25.58
C LYS A 173 -0.93 0.59 26.26
N PRO A 174 -0.92 0.52 27.60
CA PRO A 174 -1.06 -0.75 28.31
C PRO A 174 -2.51 -1.25 28.29
N PHE A 175 -2.70 -2.53 28.63
CA PHE A 175 -4.03 -3.09 28.82
C PHE A 175 -4.66 -2.52 30.10
N ALA A 176 -5.80 -1.83 29.95
CA ALA A 176 -6.42 -1.07 31.05
C ALA A 176 -6.84 -1.92 32.26
N TYR A 177 -7.12 -3.22 32.07
CA TYR A 177 -7.58 -4.13 33.12
C TYR A 177 -6.51 -5.11 33.59
N GLU A 178 -5.22 -4.83 33.31
CA GLU A 178 -4.11 -5.74 33.63
C GLU A 178 -4.06 -6.09 35.12
N GLU A 179 -4.07 -5.09 36.01
CA GLU A 179 -4.06 -5.32 37.46
C GLU A 179 -5.32 -6.04 37.94
N LYS A 180 -6.50 -5.67 37.40
CA LYS A 180 -7.77 -6.30 37.79
C LYS A 180 -7.80 -7.77 37.39
N LEU A 181 -7.36 -8.10 36.18
CA LEU A 181 -7.24 -9.47 35.70
C LEU A 181 -6.25 -10.26 36.56
N LYS A 182 -5.08 -9.70 36.87
CA LYS A 182 -4.07 -10.33 37.72
C LYS A 182 -4.60 -10.64 39.13
N ASN A 183 -5.31 -9.69 39.74
CA ASN A 183 -5.90 -9.87 41.08
C ASN A 183 -6.99 -10.95 41.10
N LEU A 184 -7.86 -10.98 40.09
CA LEU A 184 -8.91 -12.00 39.99
C LEU A 184 -8.34 -13.39 39.70
N LEU A 185 -7.29 -13.49 38.87
CA LEU A 185 -6.57 -14.75 38.65
C LEU A 185 -5.95 -15.27 39.95
N ARG A 186 -5.31 -14.39 40.74
CA ARG A 186 -4.77 -14.78 42.06
C ARG A 186 -5.88 -15.28 42.98
N ARG A 187 -7.01 -14.58 43.06
CA ARG A 187 -8.14 -15.01 43.90
C ARG A 187 -8.74 -16.34 43.44
N GLN A 188 -8.81 -16.56 42.13
CA GLN A 188 -9.26 -17.84 41.56
C GLN A 188 -8.32 -18.98 41.96
N LEU A 189 -7.01 -18.77 41.90
CA LEU A 189 -6.02 -19.74 42.36
C LEU A 189 -6.13 -20.04 43.86
N GLU A 190 -6.28 -19.00 44.69
CA GLU A 190 -6.50 -19.16 46.14
C GLU A 190 -7.73 -20.03 46.41
N LEU A 191 -8.88 -19.70 45.79
CA LEU A 191 -10.13 -20.45 45.97
C LEU A 191 -10.01 -21.90 45.51
N ASN A 192 -9.33 -22.16 44.39
CA ASN A 192 -9.09 -23.53 43.92
C ASN A 192 -8.19 -24.31 44.89
N SER A 193 -7.15 -23.68 45.44
CA SER A 193 -6.26 -24.32 46.41
C SER A 193 -6.93 -24.63 47.76
N GLU A 194 -7.85 -23.77 48.22
CA GLU A 194 -8.67 -24.04 49.40
C GLU A 194 -9.65 -25.20 49.17
N LEU A 195 -10.20 -25.31 47.96
CA LEU A 195 -11.08 -26.42 47.57
C LEU A 195 -10.33 -27.76 47.42
N ASP A 196 -9.08 -27.74 46.97
CA ASP A 196 -8.25 -28.94 46.81
C ASP A 196 -7.75 -29.49 48.16
N MET A 197 -7.73 -28.69 49.23
CA MET A 197 -7.43 -29.19 50.59
C MET A 197 -8.59 -29.98 51.22
N ASP A 198 -9.80 -29.88 50.66
CA ASP A 198 -11.01 -30.57 51.15
C ASP A 198 -11.43 -31.77 50.25
N LYS A 199 -10.62 -32.13 49.24
CA LYS A 199 -10.91 -33.26 48.33
C LYS A 199 -9.76 -34.27 48.29
N GLU A 200 -9.86 -35.29 49.15
CA GLU A 200 -9.51 -36.64 48.68
C GLU A 200 -10.55 -37.02 47.60
N ASP A 201 -10.07 -37.53 46.47
CA ASP A 201 -10.78 -38.00 45.27
C ASP A 201 -11.30 -36.92 44.29
N ASP A 202 -10.48 -36.51 43.31
CA ASP A 202 -10.44 -37.09 41.95
C ASP A 202 -9.50 -36.25 41.06
N LEU A 203 -8.34 -36.83 40.72
CA LEU A 203 -7.34 -36.22 39.84
C LEU A 203 -7.77 -36.36 38.37
N VAL A 204 -8.16 -35.25 37.74
CA VAL A 204 -7.98 -35.08 36.29
C VAL A 204 -7.19 -33.80 36.07
N ILE A 205 -5.87 -34.00 36.00
CA ILE A 205 -4.91 -32.99 35.56
C ILE A 205 -5.06 -32.87 34.04
N ASP A 206 -5.73 -31.84 33.54
CA ASP A 206 -5.50 -31.38 32.17
C ASP A 206 -4.19 -30.59 32.17
N GLU A 207 -3.11 -31.33 31.98
CA GLU A 207 -1.79 -30.82 31.62
C GLU A 207 -1.88 -30.25 30.19
N GLU A 208 -2.01 -28.93 30.06
CA GLU A 208 -1.44 -28.18 28.93
C GLU A 208 -1.53 -26.67 29.19
N VAL A 209 -0.59 -26.15 29.98
CA VAL A 209 -0.12 -24.76 29.81
C VAL A 209 1.40 -24.78 29.91
N GLU A 210 2.06 -25.05 28.78
CA GLU A 210 3.46 -24.65 28.59
C GLU A 210 3.56 -23.13 28.76
N VAL A 211 4.05 -22.69 29.92
CA VAL A 211 4.51 -21.33 30.09
C VAL A 211 5.90 -21.23 29.47
N LYS A 212 5.97 -20.86 28.19
CA LYS A 212 7.21 -20.29 27.64
C LYS A 212 7.37 -18.88 28.19
N VAL A 213 8.17 -18.78 29.25
CA VAL A 213 8.76 -17.52 29.67
C VAL A 213 9.91 -17.24 28.70
N ASP A 214 9.66 -16.46 27.66
CA ASP A 214 10.74 -15.85 26.89
C ASP A 214 11.25 -14.63 27.66
N GLU A 215 12.27 -14.87 28.49
CA GLU A 215 13.20 -13.84 28.91
C GLU A 215 14.05 -13.43 27.70
N GLU A 216 13.83 -12.24 27.14
CA GLU A 216 14.90 -11.51 26.44
C GLU A 216 14.63 -10.00 26.46
N ASN A 217 14.77 -9.41 27.65
CA ASN A 217 15.05 -7.99 27.80
C ASN A 217 16.53 -7.75 27.52
N LYS A 218 16.89 -7.56 26.25
CA LYS A 218 18.10 -6.84 25.83
C LYS A 218 17.84 -6.10 24.51
N ILE A 219 17.22 -4.93 24.59
CA ILE A 219 17.50 -3.88 23.61
C ILE A 219 18.55 -3.00 24.26
N GLY A 220 19.77 -3.17 23.77
CA GLY A 220 20.92 -2.39 24.14
C GLY A 220 20.70 -0.90 23.83
N GLU A 221 21.34 -0.11 24.68
CA GLU A 221 21.77 1.25 24.40
C GLU A 221 22.25 1.38 22.94
N ILE A 222 21.66 2.31 22.18
CA ILE A 222 22.41 3.00 21.16
C ILE A 222 22.36 4.49 21.50
N THR A 223 23.51 4.92 21.98
CA THR A 223 23.92 6.28 22.31
C THR A 223 24.38 6.98 21.02
N VAL A 224 23.87 8.21 20.82
CA VAL A 224 24.34 9.32 19.95
C VAL A 224 24.24 9.12 18.43
#